data_AF-A0A1G3LXJ8-F1
#
_entry.id   AF-A0A1G3LXJ8-F1
#
_cell.length_a   1.000
_cell.length_b   1.000
_cell.length_c   1.000
_cell.angle_alpha   90.00
_cell.angle_beta   90.00
_cell.angle_gamma   90.00
#
_symmetry.space_group_name_H-M   'P 1'
#
loop_
_entity.id
_entity.type
_entity.pdbx_description
1 polymer ?
#
loop_
_entity_poly.entity_id
_entity_poly.type
_entity_poly.pdbx_seq_one_letter_code
_entity_poly.pdbx_strand_id
1 'polypeptide(L)'
;MKIAPRLALLLALPIAGMLIFAGISVNSSLGTRKAAMTAHSYTTVEVAASGLIHELQRERGMSAGYIGSKGTKFAAELLVQRALTDTALAHLVGVLASNEMAIMNISAVLLQAKAGLERLETVRAAITARGIIANDSTAFYSKAIAGYLDVVSTIASLSGEADLVRGAVTYYAFLNFKEQAGKERATLNEVLSADAFTDDSYKRFISIISAQAEYLAIFSKFADSSDIRILEEKMSSGPVLRADQIRLVALSARSDFGVEATEWFEMMTGKIDAMKEIEDHVSGRLMILTDGIVARANRMLLLSLGGLAGLLFVTSVVSAILFRSITRPLGAAVSALRNISQGDGDLTKRLDERATGEVGELARYFNETMTKIGGVIASIKAESSSMMEVGSRLASNMTETAAAVNEISATIVGVNNQVINQSASVTQTHATITEIVKNIESLSTGIEGQSADVASSSEAINEMVGNIGSVSALLRRNGVSVDELEVASERGAQDMDQVSALVKTIAEASDGLAEASDVIKNIASQTNLLAMNAAIEAAHAGEFGKGFAVVADEIRKLSEGSRTEAGSIATVLGSLKQMIDSVDQAARGAQERFRAVYELSVTVRQQEAAMRSAMDEQY
;
A
#
# COMPACT_ATOMS: atom_id res chain seq x y z
N MET A 1 -13.10 -28.73 -21.70
CA MET A 1 -11.66 -28.84 -22.05
C MET A 1 -11.01 -27.48 -21.95
N LYS A 2 -9.76 -27.42 -21.45
CA LYS A 2 -8.93 -26.19 -21.48
C LYS A 2 -8.69 -25.74 -22.94
N ILE A 3 -8.28 -24.48 -23.13
CA ILE A 3 -8.08 -23.87 -24.47
C ILE A 3 -7.03 -24.62 -25.30
N ALA A 4 -5.94 -25.07 -24.68
CA ALA A 4 -4.88 -25.84 -25.37
C ALA A 4 -5.40 -27.10 -26.07
N PRO A 5 -6.16 -28.00 -25.40
CA PRO A 5 -6.77 -29.15 -26.06
C PRO A 5 -7.70 -28.80 -27.23
N ARG A 6 -8.42 -27.65 -27.17
CA ARG A 6 -9.32 -27.23 -28.26
C ARG A 6 -8.55 -26.74 -29.48
N LEU A 7 -7.51 -25.93 -29.28
CA LEU A 7 -6.61 -25.50 -30.36
C LEU A 7 -5.90 -26.69 -31.01
N ALA A 8 -5.44 -27.64 -30.20
CA ALA A 8 -4.85 -28.89 -30.69
C ALA A 8 -5.85 -29.68 -31.53
N LEU A 9 -7.11 -29.81 -31.10
CA LEU A 9 -8.15 -30.52 -31.85
C LEU A 9 -8.50 -29.84 -33.17
N LEU A 10 -8.49 -28.51 -33.21
CA LEU A 10 -8.79 -27.71 -34.40
C LEU A 10 -7.70 -27.85 -35.47
N LEU A 11 -6.44 -27.98 -35.04
CA LEU A 11 -5.30 -28.25 -35.93
C LEU A 11 -5.13 -29.74 -36.25
N ALA A 12 -5.65 -30.64 -35.40
CA ALA A 12 -5.46 -32.08 -35.56
C ALA A 12 -6.01 -32.60 -36.88
N LEU A 13 -7.19 -32.13 -37.31
CA LEU A 13 -7.83 -32.61 -38.54
C LEU A 13 -7.06 -32.23 -39.82
N PRO A 14 -6.68 -30.96 -40.06
CA PRO A 14 -5.86 -30.61 -41.22
C PRO A 14 -4.45 -31.22 -41.15
N ILE A 15 -3.84 -31.30 -39.97
CA ILE A 15 -2.52 -31.95 -39.81
C ILE A 15 -2.62 -33.45 -40.13
N ALA A 16 -3.66 -34.14 -39.64
CA ALA A 16 -3.90 -35.54 -39.96
C ALA A 16 -4.09 -35.73 -41.47
N GLY A 17 -4.85 -34.86 -42.13
CA GLY A 17 -5.01 -34.88 -43.60
C GLY A 17 -3.68 -34.72 -44.33
N MET A 18 -2.85 -33.75 -43.93
CA MET A 18 -1.53 -33.53 -44.52
C MET A 18 -0.56 -34.69 -44.25
N LEU A 19 -0.60 -35.30 -43.06
CA LEU A 19 0.22 -36.47 -42.72
C LEU A 19 -0.21 -37.71 -43.50
N ILE A 20 -1.51 -37.94 -43.68
CA ILE A 20 -2.03 -39.02 -44.53
C ILE A 20 -1.56 -38.81 -45.97
N PHE A 21 -1.71 -37.61 -46.51
CA PHE A 21 -1.26 -37.29 -47.87
C PHE A 21 0.25 -37.48 -48.03
N ALA A 22 1.05 -36.98 -47.09
CA ALA A 22 2.49 -37.16 -47.10
C ALA A 22 2.89 -38.64 -46.99
N GLY A 23 2.19 -39.42 -46.15
CA GLY A 23 2.36 -40.88 -46.06
C GLY A 23 2.04 -41.60 -47.36
N ILE A 24 0.94 -41.23 -48.04
CA ILE A 24 0.58 -41.75 -49.36
C ILE A 24 1.66 -41.40 -50.39
N SER A 25 2.17 -40.16 -50.38
CA SER A 25 3.23 -39.71 -51.28
C SER A 25 4.55 -40.47 -51.08
N VAL A 26 4.96 -40.69 -49.83
CA VAL A 26 6.15 -41.50 -49.50
C VAL A 26 5.94 -42.95 -49.93
N ASN A 27 4.78 -43.55 -49.64
CA ASN A 27 4.46 -44.91 -50.04
C ASN A 27 4.47 -45.08 -51.57
N SER A 28 3.89 -44.12 -52.30
CA SER A 28 3.95 -44.08 -53.76
C SER A 28 5.39 -43.99 -54.27
N SER A 29 6.21 -43.11 -53.68
CA SER A 29 7.63 -42.96 -54.04
C SER A 29 8.46 -44.22 -53.75
N LEU A 30 8.15 -44.94 -52.66
CA LEU A 30 8.75 -46.24 -52.36
C LEU A 30 8.36 -47.29 -53.40
N GLY A 31 7.09 -47.31 -53.84
CA GLY A 31 6.62 -48.15 -54.93
C GLY A 31 7.36 -47.88 -56.24
N THR A 32 7.47 -46.61 -56.63
CA THR A 32 8.22 -46.18 -57.83
C THR A 32 9.69 -46.57 -57.75
N ARG A 33 10.34 -46.39 -56.59
CA ARG A 33 11.73 -46.80 -56.38
C ARG A 33 11.91 -48.32 -56.49
N LYS A 34 10.98 -49.10 -55.93
CA LYS A 34 11.03 -50.57 -56.06
C LYS A 34 10.90 -51.00 -57.53
N ALA A 35 9.96 -50.42 -58.28
CA ALA A 35 9.81 -50.68 -59.71
C ALA A 35 11.07 -50.30 -60.51
N ALA A 36 11.68 -49.14 -60.22
CA ALA A 36 12.93 -48.70 -60.84
C ALA A 36 14.10 -49.65 -60.57
N MET A 37 14.23 -50.14 -59.33
CA MET A 37 15.26 -51.13 -58.98
C MET A 37 15.04 -52.46 -59.69
N THR A 38 13.79 -52.93 -59.79
CA THR A 38 13.47 -54.14 -60.55
C THR A 38 13.82 -53.99 -62.02
N ALA A 39 13.50 -52.85 -62.63
CA ALA A 39 13.90 -52.54 -64.01
C ALA A 39 15.43 -52.57 -64.19
N HIS A 40 16.18 -52.00 -63.25
CA HIS A 40 17.65 -52.02 -63.28
C HIS A 40 18.21 -53.45 -63.21
N SER A 41 17.67 -54.26 -62.29
CA SER A 41 18.03 -55.68 -62.18
C SER A 41 17.74 -56.44 -63.47
N TYR A 42 16.60 -56.18 -64.10
CA TYR A 42 16.21 -56.74 -65.38
C TYR A 42 17.18 -56.38 -66.51
N THR A 43 17.50 -55.10 -66.68
CA THR A 43 18.51 -54.67 -67.66
C THR A 43 19.87 -55.32 -67.39
N THR A 44 20.28 -55.43 -66.13
CA THR A 44 21.55 -56.10 -65.76
C THR A 44 21.57 -57.57 -66.18
N VAL A 45 20.44 -58.28 -66.01
CA VAL A 45 20.28 -59.67 -66.45
C VAL A 45 20.28 -59.76 -67.98
N GLU A 46 19.61 -58.85 -68.70
CA GLU A 46 19.62 -58.81 -70.17
C GLU A 46 21.03 -58.64 -70.74
N VAL A 47 21.82 -57.72 -70.16
CA VAL A 47 23.21 -57.48 -70.57
C VAL A 47 24.08 -58.71 -70.33
N ALA A 48 23.97 -59.32 -69.15
CA ALA A 48 24.73 -60.53 -68.83
C ALA A 48 24.32 -61.73 -69.70
N ALA A 49 23.02 -61.89 -69.99
CA ALA A 49 22.50 -62.92 -70.88
C ALA A 49 22.99 -62.72 -72.31
N SER A 50 23.07 -61.47 -72.78
CA SER A 50 23.62 -61.15 -74.10
C SER A 50 25.11 -61.46 -74.21
N GLY A 51 25.88 -61.18 -73.16
CA GLY A 51 27.28 -61.59 -73.07
C GLY A 51 27.45 -63.10 -73.24
N LEU A 52 26.63 -63.90 -72.55
CA LEU A 52 26.61 -65.35 -72.74
C LEU A 52 26.17 -65.76 -74.14
N ILE A 53 25.14 -65.12 -74.72
CA ILE A 53 24.70 -65.37 -76.10
C ILE A 53 25.85 -65.15 -77.08
N HIS A 54 26.62 -64.07 -76.93
CA HIS A 54 27.76 -63.77 -77.80
C HIS A 54 28.83 -64.87 -77.74
N GLU A 55 29.23 -65.31 -76.54
CA GLU A 55 30.23 -66.38 -76.42
C GLU A 55 29.70 -67.73 -76.95
N LEU A 56 28.43 -68.05 -76.72
CA LEU A 56 27.79 -69.25 -77.30
C LEU A 56 27.73 -69.20 -78.84
N GLN A 57 27.51 -68.01 -79.42
CA GLN A 57 27.52 -67.82 -80.88
C GLN A 57 28.92 -68.05 -81.48
N ARG A 58 29.97 -67.59 -80.79
CA ARG A 58 31.37 -67.84 -81.17
C ARG A 58 31.73 -69.30 -81.02
N GLU A 59 31.41 -69.92 -79.88
CA GLU A 59 31.65 -71.34 -79.62
C GLU A 59 30.93 -72.24 -80.63
N ARG A 60 29.68 -71.91 -80.99
CA ARG A 60 28.94 -72.59 -82.07
C ARG A 60 29.71 -72.55 -83.40
N GLY A 61 30.18 -71.37 -83.79
CA GLY A 61 30.91 -71.17 -85.04
C GLY A 61 32.22 -71.96 -85.09
N MET A 62 33.02 -71.89 -84.02
CA MET A 62 34.28 -72.64 -83.90
C MET A 62 34.05 -74.15 -83.81
N SER A 63 33.00 -74.60 -83.11
CA SER A 63 32.63 -76.01 -83.02
C SER A 63 32.25 -76.57 -84.40
N ALA A 64 31.44 -75.84 -85.17
CA ALA A 64 31.09 -76.22 -86.54
C ALA A 64 32.32 -76.27 -87.46
N GLY A 65 33.22 -75.28 -87.37
CA GLY A 65 34.48 -75.25 -88.11
C GLY A 65 35.44 -76.40 -87.73
N TYR A 66 35.54 -76.73 -86.44
CA TYR A 66 36.33 -77.86 -85.95
C TYR A 66 35.79 -79.20 -86.47
N ILE A 67 34.48 -79.43 -86.41
CA ILE A 67 33.86 -80.66 -86.96
C ILE A 67 34.04 -80.72 -88.48
N GLY A 68 33.75 -79.63 -89.19
CA GLY A 68 33.84 -79.56 -90.66
C GLY A 68 35.27 -79.79 -91.18
N SER A 69 36.28 -79.31 -90.45
CA SER A 69 37.69 -79.54 -90.76
C SER A 69 38.23 -80.90 -90.27
N LYS A 70 37.35 -81.80 -89.79
CA LYS A 70 37.70 -83.11 -89.20
C LYS A 70 38.67 -83.02 -88.01
N GLY A 71 38.70 -81.88 -87.33
CA GLY A 71 39.54 -81.57 -86.18
C GLY A 71 40.88 -80.91 -86.50
N THR A 72 41.11 -80.48 -87.75
CA THR A 72 42.41 -79.90 -88.17
C THR A 72 42.49 -78.38 -88.00
N LYS A 73 41.36 -77.67 -88.00
CA LYS A 73 41.26 -76.21 -87.80
C LYS A 73 40.46 -75.91 -86.53
N PHE A 74 40.71 -74.76 -85.90
CA PHE A 74 40.00 -74.26 -84.69
C PHE A 74 40.24 -75.03 -83.38
N ALA A 75 41.18 -75.98 -83.32
CA ALA A 75 41.38 -76.84 -82.15
C ALA A 75 41.84 -76.03 -80.91
N ALA A 76 42.78 -75.11 -81.07
CA ALA A 76 43.32 -74.30 -79.97
C ALA A 76 42.35 -73.16 -79.60
N GLU A 77 41.76 -72.53 -80.61
CA GLU A 77 40.80 -71.44 -80.48
C GLU A 77 39.53 -71.91 -79.76
N LEU A 78 39.05 -73.13 -80.04
CA LEU A 78 37.87 -73.69 -79.39
C LEU A 78 38.09 -73.94 -77.89
N LEU A 79 39.29 -74.30 -77.46
CA LEU A 79 39.61 -74.43 -76.02
C LEU A 79 39.56 -73.08 -75.31
N VAL A 80 40.15 -72.04 -75.93
CA VAL A 80 40.10 -70.67 -75.39
C VAL A 80 38.66 -70.17 -75.34
N GLN A 81 37.89 -70.40 -76.42
CA GLN A 81 36.51 -69.97 -76.52
C GLN A 81 35.60 -70.65 -75.48
N ARG A 82 35.82 -71.93 -75.17
CA ARG A 82 35.09 -72.63 -74.10
C ARG A 82 35.28 -71.96 -72.74
N ALA A 83 36.53 -71.58 -72.41
CA ALA A 83 36.82 -70.88 -71.16
C ALA A 83 36.15 -69.49 -71.10
N LEU A 84 36.05 -68.78 -72.24
CA LEU A 84 35.31 -67.52 -72.33
C LEU A 84 33.80 -67.75 -72.12
N THR A 85 33.21 -68.76 -72.75
CA THR A 85 31.81 -69.14 -72.52
C THR A 85 31.55 -69.48 -71.06
N ASP A 86 32.44 -70.22 -70.41
CA ASP A 86 32.31 -70.59 -68.99
C ASP A 86 32.39 -69.36 -68.08
N THR A 87 33.27 -68.42 -68.41
CA THR A 87 33.38 -67.14 -67.71
C THR A 87 32.10 -66.32 -67.86
N ALA A 88 31.53 -66.24 -69.06
CA ALA A 88 30.27 -65.54 -69.32
C ALA A 88 29.09 -66.22 -68.60
N LEU A 89 29.06 -67.55 -68.57
CA LEU A 89 28.05 -68.32 -67.84
C LEU A 89 28.15 -68.09 -66.33
N ALA A 90 29.35 -68.13 -65.77
CA ALA A 90 29.59 -67.84 -64.35
C ALA A 90 29.20 -66.40 -63.99
N HIS A 91 29.51 -65.43 -64.85
CA HIS A 91 29.09 -64.04 -64.67
C HIS A 91 27.57 -63.90 -64.64
N LEU A 92 26.85 -64.52 -65.59
CA LEU A 92 25.39 -64.52 -65.60
C LEU A 92 24.82 -65.16 -64.32
N VAL A 93 25.36 -66.30 -63.89
CA VAL A 93 24.93 -66.95 -62.63
C VAL A 93 25.14 -66.02 -61.43
N GLY A 94 26.26 -65.31 -61.35
CA GLY A 94 26.54 -64.33 -60.30
C GLY A 94 25.56 -63.14 -60.31
N VAL A 95 25.22 -62.64 -61.50
CA VAL A 95 24.21 -61.58 -61.68
C VAL A 95 22.84 -62.06 -61.24
N LEU A 96 22.43 -63.28 -61.60
CA LEU A 96 21.15 -63.86 -61.19
C LEU A 96 21.06 -64.01 -59.67
N ALA A 97 22.12 -64.51 -59.03
CA ALA A 97 22.18 -64.65 -57.57
C ALA A 97 22.08 -63.30 -56.85
N SER A 98 22.71 -62.25 -57.39
CA SER A 98 22.67 -60.89 -56.83
C SER A 98 21.31 -60.20 -57.00
N ASN A 99 20.41 -60.75 -57.82
CA ASN A 99 19.13 -60.14 -58.18
C ASN A 99 17.92 -61.07 -57.92
N GLU A 100 18.07 -62.08 -57.05
CA GLU A 100 17.09 -63.17 -56.85
C GLU A 100 15.65 -62.69 -56.62
N MET A 101 15.44 -61.67 -55.77
CA MET A 101 14.11 -61.13 -55.51
C MET A 101 13.48 -60.42 -56.72
N ALA A 102 14.29 -59.76 -57.55
CA ALA A 102 13.80 -59.02 -58.72
C ALA A 102 13.41 -59.98 -59.86
N ILE A 103 14.16 -61.08 -60.01
CA ILE A 103 13.99 -62.06 -61.11
C ILE A 103 12.90 -63.10 -60.86
N MET A 104 12.18 -63.03 -59.74
CA MET A 104 11.13 -64.00 -59.40
C MET A 104 10.07 -64.14 -60.52
N ASN A 105 9.69 -63.02 -61.15
CA ASN A 105 8.71 -63.00 -62.23
C ASN A 105 9.21 -63.59 -63.56
N ILE A 106 10.52 -63.77 -63.72
CA ILE A 106 11.15 -64.37 -64.91
C ILE A 106 11.81 -65.73 -64.59
N SER A 107 11.59 -66.26 -63.40
CA SER A 107 12.21 -67.51 -62.92
C SER A 107 11.90 -68.70 -63.83
N ALA A 108 10.69 -68.79 -64.36
CA ALA A 108 10.27 -69.86 -65.26
C ALA A 108 11.05 -69.86 -66.59
N VAL A 109 11.18 -68.70 -67.24
CA VAL A 109 11.93 -68.58 -68.51
C VAL A 109 13.43 -68.77 -68.29
N LEU A 110 13.97 -68.29 -67.16
CA LEU A 110 15.37 -68.52 -66.79
C LEU A 110 15.67 -70.01 -66.53
N LEU A 111 14.75 -70.73 -65.90
CA LEU A 111 14.90 -72.17 -65.67
C LEU A 111 14.92 -72.94 -66.99
N GLN A 112 14.04 -72.57 -67.94
CA GLN A 112 14.00 -73.17 -69.27
C GLN A 112 15.29 -72.87 -70.07
N ALA A 113 15.79 -71.64 -70.01
CA ALA A 113 17.06 -71.27 -70.65
C ALA A 113 18.25 -72.06 -70.05
N LYS A 114 18.30 -72.17 -68.72
CA LYS A 114 19.32 -72.95 -68.01
C LYS A 114 19.30 -74.43 -68.40
N ALA A 115 18.12 -75.04 -68.51
CA ALA A 115 17.97 -76.42 -68.96
C ALA A 115 18.59 -76.67 -70.36
N GLY A 116 18.60 -75.64 -71.22
CA GLY A 116 19.24 -75.68 -72.53
C GLY A 116 20.76 -75.90 -72.49
N LEU A 117 21.42 -75.55 -71.38
CA LEU A 117 22.87 -75.68 -71.21
C LEU A 117 23.29 -76.87 -70.32
N GLU A 118 22.37 -77.63 -69.74
CA GLU A 118 22.72 -78.78 -68.86
C GLU A 118 23.59 -79.84 -69.57
N ARG A 119 23.42 -79.97 -70.89
CA ARG A 119 24.19 -80.91 -71.72
C ARG A 119 25.44 -80.31 -72.36
N LEU A 120 25.81 -79.07 -72.02
CA LEU A 120 26.91 -78.34 -72.66
C LEU A 120 28.23 -79.15 -72.62
N GLU A 121 28.63 -79.64 -71.45
CA GLU A 121 29.85 -80.44 -71.30
C GLU A 121 29.81 -81.76 -72.09
N THR A 122 28.67 -82.46 -72.07
CA THR A 122 28.49 -83.69 -72.85
C THR A 122 28.58 -83.43 -74.35
N VAL A 123 28.00 -82.34 -74.83
CA VAL A 123 28.09 -81.93 -76.24
C VAL A 123 29.51 -81.51 -76.59
N ARG A 124 30.20 -80.75 -75.72
CA ARG A 124 31.61 -80.38 -75.89
C ARG A 124 32.52 -81.59 -76.01
N ALA A 125 32.32 -82.60 -75.17
CA ALA A 125 33.05 -83.86 -75.23
C ALA A 125 32.77 -84.62 -76.55
N ALA A 126 31.51 -84.67 -76.98
CA ALA A 126 31.14 -85.28 -78.26
C ALA A 126 31.74 -84.53 -79.47
N ILE A 127 31.83 -83.20 -79.42
CA ILE A 127 32.50 -82.38 -80.44
C ILE A 127 34.00 -82.71 -80.50
N THR A 128 34.68 -82.75 -79.34
CA THR A 128 36.11 -83.06 -79.26
C THR A 128 36.41 -84.47 -79.75
N ALA A 129 35.57 -85.45 -79.38
CA ALA A 129 35.66 -86.83 -79.84
C ALA A 129 35.19 -87.03 -81.29
N ARG A 130 34.62 -86.00 -81.93
CA ARG A 130 33.98 -86.05 -83.27
C ARG A 130 32.84 -87.07 -83.36
N GLY A 131 32.15 -87.30 -82.25
CA GLY A 131 30.99 -88.20 -82.13
C GLY A 131 29.64 -87.54 -82.40
N ILE A 132 29.63 -86.26 -82.79
CA ILE A 132 28.43 -85.49 -83.15
C ILE A 132 28.65 -84.82 -84.52
N ILE A 133 27.60 -84.78 -85.34
CA ILE A 133 27.65 -84.09 -86.63
C ILE A 133 27.48 -82.57 -86.46
N ALA A 134 28.02 -81.80 -87.40
CA ALA A 134 28.04 -80.33 -87.33
C ALA A 134 26.63 -79.72 -87.18
N ASN A 135 25.62 -80.32 -87.83
CA ASN A 135 24.24 -79.87 -87.76
C ASN A 135 23.64 -80.03 -86.35
N ASP A 136 23.84 -81.19 -85.70
CA ASP A 136 23.34 -81.44 -84.35
C ASP A 136 24.03 -80.54 -83.31
N SER A 137 25.34 -80.32 -83.46
CA SER A 137 26.08 -79.38 -82.62
C SER A 137 25.56 -77.94 -82.80
N THR A 138 25.35 -77.51 -84.05
CA THR A 138 24.81 -76.18 -84.37
C THR A 138 23.39 -76.01 -83.83
N ALA A 139 22.55 -77.05 -83.93
CA ALA A 139 21.19 -77.06 -83.41
C ALA A 139 21.15 -76.93 -81.88
N PHE A 140 22.05 -77.64 -81.16
CA PHE A 140 22.17 -77.52 -79.71
C PHE A 140 22.45 -76.08 -79.26
N TYR A 141 23.51 -75.46 -79.79
CA TYR A 141 23.85 -74.08 -79.43
C TYR A 141 22.75 -73.10 -79.84
N SER A 142 22.17 -73.27 -81.02
CA SER A 142 21.09 -72.38 -81.51
C SER A 142 19.85 -72.46 -80.60
N LYS A 143 19.53 -73.63 -80.05
CA LYS A 143 18.45 -73.80 -79.07
C LYS A 143 18.78 -73.14 -77.73
N ALA A 144 20.02 -73.26 -77.25
CA ALA A 144 20.46 -72.60 -76.03
C ALA A 144 20.42 -71.07 -76.17
N ILE A 145 20.94 -70.53 -77.29
CA ILE A 145 20.89 -69.10 -77.62
C ILE A 145 19.44 -68.60 -77.66
N ALA A 146 18.54 -69.33 -78.34
CA ALA A 146 17.12 -68.97 -78.40
C ALA A 146 16.48 -68.88 -77.00
N GLY A 147 16.80 -69.80 -76.09
CA GLY A 147 16.29 -69.75 -74.71
C GLY A 147 16.71 -68.49 -73.95
N TYR A 148 17.94 -68.02 -74.14
CA TYR A 148 18.38 -66.75 -73.53
C TYR A 148 17.85 -65.51 -74.26
N LEU A 149 17.58 -65.59 -75.57
CA LEU A 149 16.85 -64.53 -76.30
C LEU A 149 15.39 -64.42 -75.81
N ASP A 150 14.75 -65.53 -75.45
CA ASP A 150 13.41 -65.53 -74.85
C ASP A 150 13.41 -64.87 -73.46
N VAL A 151 14.49 -65.04 -72.67
CA VAL A 151 14.68 -64.30 -71.42
C VAL A 151 14.69 -62.79 -71.68
N VAL A 152 15.48 -62.33 -72.65
CA VAL A 152 15.53 -60.90 -73.04
C VAL A 152 14.15 -60.41 -73.52
N SER A 153 13.46 -61.17 -74.37
CA SER A 153 12.12 -60.80 -74.82
C SER A 153 11.10 -60.70 -73.68
N THR A 154 11.18 -61.62 -72.71
CA THR A 154 10.27 -61.64 -71.56
C THR A 154 10.52 -60.41 -70.69
N ILE A 155 11.78 -60.08 -70.43
CA ILE A 155 12.14 -58.88 -69.67
C ILE A 155 11.66 -57.60 -70.37
N ALA A 156 11.83 -57.50 -71.69
CA ALA A 156 11.32 -56.37 -72.48
C ALA A 156 9.80 -56.15 -72.30
N SER A 157 9.03 -57.23 -72.13
CA SER A 157 7.57 -57.17 -71.92
C SER A 157 7.12 -56.84 -70.50
N LEU A 158 8.02 -56.95 -69.50
CA LEU A 158 7.71 -56.67 -68.09
C LEU A 158 7.99 -55.21 -67.68
N SER A 159 8.59 -54.42 -68.58
CA SER A 159 8.92 -53.04 -68.33
C SER A 159 7.69 -52.13 -68.38
N GLY A 160 7.47 -51.32 -67.34
CA GLY A 160 6.32 -50.41 -67.25
C GLY A 160 6.57 -48.99 -67.78
N GLU A 161 7.81 -48.66 -68.17
CA GLU A 161 8.22 -47.33 -68.61
C GLU A 161 8.45 -47.32 -70.12
N ALA A 162 7.78 -46.42 -70.85
CA ALA A 162 7.72 -46.46 -72.32
C ALA A 162 9.10 -46.40 -73.00
N ASP A 163 10.00 -45.54 -72.48
CA ASP A 163 11.36 -45.43 -73.01
C ASP A 163 12.19 -46.70 -72.78
N LEU A 164 11.98 -47.37 -71.64
CA LEU A 164 12.64 -48.62 -71.31
C LEU A 164 12.14 -49.76 -72.19
N VAL A 165 10.82 -49.86 -72.40
CA VAL A 165 10.21 -50.84 -73.33
C VAL A 165 10.77 -50.63 -74.73
N ARG A 166 10.82 -49.38 -75.22
CA ARG A 166 11.41 -49.07 -76.53
C ARG A 166 12.88 -49.49 -76.61
N GLY A 167 13.65 -49.17 -75.58
CA GLY A 167 15.07 -49.55 -75.49
C GLY A 167 15.27 -51.07 -75.49
N ALA A 168 14.49 -51.80 -74.70
CA ALA A 168 14.55 -53.25 -74.61
C ALA A 168 14.09 -53.94 -75.90
N VAL A 169 13.04 -53.44 -76.58
CA VAL A 169 12.61 -53.93 -77.90
C VAL A 169 13.68 -53.68 -78.96
N THR A 170 14.30 -52.50 -78.95
CA THR A 170 15.42 -52.16 -79.84
C THR A 170 16.57 -53.13 -79.62
N TYR A 171 16.94 -53.36 -78.36
CA TYR A 171 18.02 -54.27 -77.99
C TYR A 171 17.72 -55.72 -78.41
N TYR A 172 16.54 -56.23 -78.07
CA TYR A 172 16.07 -57.56 -78.46
C TYR A 172 16.08 -57.77 -79.99
N ALA A 173 15.57 -56.79 -80.75
CA ALA A 173 15.57 -56.84 -82.21
C ALA A 173 17.01 -56.92 -82.75
N PHE A 174 17.92 -56.13 -82.18
CA PHE A 174 19.32 -56.15 -82.59
C PHE A 174 20.02 -57.48 -82.26
N LEU A 175 19.77 -58.06 -81.08
CA LEU A 175 20.31 -59.37 -80.72
C LEU A 175 19.85 -60.47 -81.68
N ASN A 176 18.58 -60.42 -82.09
CA ASN A 176 18.05 -61.35 -83.08
C ASN A 176 18.65 -61.11 -84.47
N PHE A 177 18.79 -59.85 -84.90
CA PHE A 177 19.49 -59.50 -86.13
C PHE A 177 20.90 -60.10 -86.17
N LYS A 178 21.68 -59.92 -85.10
CA LYS A 178 23.02 -60.50 -84.93
C LYS A 178 23.00 -62.03 -84.90
N GLU A 179 22.03 -62.65 -84.23
CA GLU A 179 21.88 -64.11 -84.21
C GLU A 179 21.60 -64.69 -85.60
N GLN A 180 20.75 -64.02 -86.39
CA GLN A 180 20.50 -64.43 -87.76
C GLN A 180 21.76 -64.27 -88.65
N ALA A 181 22.59 -63.25 -88.42
CA ALA A 181 23.91 -63.14 -89.07
C ALA A 181 24.85 -64.30 -88.67
N GLY A 182 24.79 -64.74 -87.41
CA GLY A 182 25.50 -65.93 -86.94
C GLY A 182 25.05 -67.23 -87.63
N LYS A 183 23.73 -67.40 -87.84
CA LYS A 183 23.16 -68.54 -88.58
C LYS A 183 23.48 -68.49 -90.07
N GLU A 184 23.52 -67.29 -90.65
CA GLU A 184 23.94 -67.07 -92.02
C GLU A 184 25.40 -67.46 -92.22
N ARG A 185 26.29 -67.00 -91.32
CA ARG A 185 27.72 -67.38 -91.36
C ARG A 185 27.86 -68.89 -91.43
N ALA A 186 27.18 -69.63 -90.55
CA ALA A 186 27.22 -71.09 -90.53
C ALA A 186 26.65 -71.73 -91.80
N THR A 187 25.45 -71.30 -92.24
CA THR A 187 24.76 -71.87 -93.40
C THR A 187 25.52 -71.63 -94.70
N LEU A 188 26.01 -70.40 -94.92
CA LEU A 188 26.71 -70.09 -96.16
C LEU A 188 28.15 -70.63 -96.15
N ASN A 189 28.79 -70.79 -94.99
CA ASN A 189 30.07 -71.47 -94.90
C ASN A 189 29.98 -72.95 -95.31
N GLU A 190 28.89 -73.63 -94.94
CA GLU A 190 28.58 -75.00 -95.40
C GLU A 190 28.42 -75.03 -96.93
N VAL A 191 27.64 -74.10 -97.49
CA VAL A 191 27.35 -74.03 -98.92
C VAL A 191 28.60 -73.70 -99.75
N LEU A 192 29.40 -72.72 -99.34
CA LEU A 192 30.65 -72.35 -100.03
C LEU A 192 31.69 -73.47 -99.95
N SER A 193 31.72 -74.24 -98.87
CA SER A 193 32.61 -75.40 -98.75
C SER A 193 32.21 -76.55 -99.69
N ALA A 194 30.91 -76.66 -99.99
CA ALA A 194 30.36 -77.63 -100.94
C ALA A 194 30.28 -77.07 -102.38
N ASP A 195 30.53 -75.77 -102.55
CA ASP A 195 30.38 -74.97 -103.77
C ASP A 195 29.04 -75.13 -104.51
N ALA A 196 27.98 -75.49 -103.79
CA ALA A 196 26.62 -75.61 -104.31
C ALA A 196 25.56 -75.52 -103.22
N PHE A 197 24.44 -74.87 -103.53
CA PHE A 197 23.23 -74.92 -102.71
C PHE A 197 22.45 -76.22 -102.94
N THR A 198 21.95 -76.80 -101.86
CA THR A 198 20.81 -77.73 -101.93
C THR A 198 19.51 -76.94 -101.84
N ASP A 199 18.38 -77.54 -102.21
CA ASP A 199 17.08 -76.89 -102.07
C ASP A 199 16.77 -76.51 -100.62
N ASP A 200 17.19 -77.35 -99.67
CA ASP A 200 17.00 -77.09 -98.24
C ASP A 200 17.90 -75.97 -97.74
N SER A 201 19.20 -75.99 -98.07
CA SER A 201 20.14 -74.95 -97.63
C SER A 201 19.82 -73.60 -98.26
N TYR A 202 19.33 -73.56 -99.50
CA TYR A 202 18.88 -72.33 -100.13
C TYR A 202 17.62 -71.76 -99.47
N LYS A 203 16.59 -72.59 -99.20
CA LYS A 203 15.38 -72.14 -98.48
C LYS A 203 15.73 -71.61 -97.09
N ARG A 204 16.62 -72.30 -96.37
CA ARG A 204 17.13 -71.87 -95.07
C ARG A 204 17.86 -70.54 -95.17
N PHE A 205 18.73 -70.38 -96.16
CA PHE A 205 19.49 -69.14 -96.39
C PHE A 205 18.56 -67.94 -96.67
N ILE A 206 17.58 -68.10 -97.57
CA ILE A 206 16.59 -67.05 -97.86
C ILE A 206 15.76 -66.69 -96.62
N SER A 207 15.34 -67.68 -95.83
CA SER A 207 14.62 -67.47 -94.57
C SER A 207 15.44 -66.65 -93.57
N ILE A 208 16.73 -66.97 -93.42
CA ILE A 208 17.65 -66.24 -92.54
C ILE A 208 17.82 -64.78 -92.99
N ILE A 209 18.05 -64.53 -94.28
CA ILE A 209 18.20 -63.17 -94.82
C ILE A 209 16.91 -62.36 -94.62
N SER A 210 15.76 -62.98 -94.86
CA SER A 210 14.45 -62.35 -94.66
C SER A 210 14.25 -61.98 -93.19
N ALA A 211 14.59 -62.88 -92.26
CA ALA A 211 14.54 -62.60 -90.83
C ALA A 211 15.51 -61.49 -90.41
N GLN A 212 16.71 -61.43 -90.99
CA GLN A 212 17.65 -60.33 -90.75
C GLN A 212 17.06 -58.98 -91.15
N ALA A 213 16.46 -58.89 -92.34
CA ALA A 213 15.84 -57.65 -92.82
C ALA A 213 14.70 -57.19 -91.88
N GLU A 214 13.88 -58.13 -91.40
CA GLU A 214 12.79 -57.84 -90.46
C GLU A 214 13.31 -57.30 -89.12
N TYR A 215 14.28 -57.98 -88.50
CA TYR A 215 14.83 -57.52 -87.22
C TYR A 215 15.58 -56.19 -87.35
N LEU A 216 16.25 -55.94 -88.48
CA LEU A 216 16.88 -54.65 -88.75
C LEU A 216 15.83 -53.53 -88.94
N ALA A 217 14.70 -53.83 -89.57
CA ALA A 217 13.59 -52.88 -89.71
C ALA A 217 12.95 -52.55 -88.35
N ILE A 218 12.74 -53.56 -87.50
CA ILE A 218 12.26 -53.36 -86.12
C ILE A 218 13.26 -52.52 -85.33
N PHE A 219 14.55 -52.88 -85.37
CA PHE A 219 15.61 -52.09 -84.73
C PHE A 219 15.54 -50.63 -85.20
N SER A 220 15.55 -50.40 -86.52
CA SER A 220 15.60 -49.06 -87.09
C SER A 220 14.36 -48.21 -86.75
N LYS A 221 13.21 -48.85 -86.49
CA LYS A 221 11.97 -48.19 -86.12
C LYS A 221 11.96 -47.70 -84.67
N PHE A 222 12.61 -48.41 -83.75
CA PHE A 222 12.58 -48.12 -82.31
C PHE A 222 13.89 -47.53 -81.77
N ALA A 223 14.98 -47.68 -82.53
CA ALA A 223 16.30 -47.16 -82.22
C ALA A 223 16.31 -45.63 -82.14
N ASP A 224 17.09 -45.11 -81.20
CA ASP A 224 17.34 -43.67 -81.09
C ASP A 224 18.31 -43.22 -82.20
N SER A 225 18.34 -41.92 -82.50
CA SER A 225 19.22 -41.40 -83.55
C SER A 225 20.71 -41.66 -83.30
N SER A 226 21.14 -41.87 -82.05
CA SER A 226 22.50 -42.30 -81.72
C SER A 226 22.77 -43.74 -82.17
N ASP A 227 21.82 -44.63 -81.94
CA ASP A 227 21.90 -46.05 -82.28
C ASP A 227 21.93 -46.24 -83.80
N ILE A 228 21.15 -45.44 -84.54
CA ILE A 228 21.17 -45.44 -86.02
C ILE A 228 22.52 -44.96 -86.55
N ARG A 229 23.10 -43.89 -85.98
CA ARG A 229 24.41 -43.39 -86.45
C ARG A 229 25.52 -44.42 -86.23
N ILE A 230 25.57 -45.06 -85.07
CA ILE A 230 26.60 -46.09 -84.82
C ILE A 230 26.36 -47.32 -85.70
N LEU A 231 25.09 -47.69 -85.96
CA LEU A 231 24.75 -48.73 -86.92
C LEU A 231 25.30 -48.39 -88.30
N GLU A 232 25.01 -47.21 -88.84
CA GLU A 232 25.48 -46.77 -90.17
C GLU A 232 27.01 -46.74 -90.25
N GLU A 233 27.68 -46.23 -89.22
CA GLU A 233 29.15 -46.18 -89.13
C GLU A 233 29.76 -47.58 -89.17
N LYS A 234 29.30 -48.49 -88.28
CA LYS A 234 29.90 -49.81 -88.12
C LYS A 234 29.53 -50.78 -89.25
N MET A 235 28.32 -50.66 -89.80
CA MET A 235 27.87 -51.45 -90.95
C MET A 235 28.50 -51.02 -92.28
N SER A 236 29.23 -49.90 -92.30
CA SER A 236 30.01 -49.45 -93.47
C SER A 236 31.48 -49.90 -93.42
N SER A 237 31.87 -50.73 -92.45
CA SER A 237 33.24 -51.24 -92.34
C SER A 237 33.59 -52.25 -93.44
N GLY A 238 34.89 -52.35 -93.77
CA GLY A 238 35.39 -53.21 -94.85
C GLY A 238 34.91 -54.67 -94.80
N PRO A 239 35.02 -55.38 -93.65
CA PRO A 239 34.52 -56.74 -93.51
C PRO A 239 33.01 -56.87 -93.75
N VAL A 240 32.22 -55.88 -93.32
CA VAL A 240 30.76 -55.89 -93.51
C VAL A 240 30.41 -55.76 -94.98
N LEU A 241 31.00 -54.79 -95.68
CA LEU A 241 30.77 -54.57 -97.10
C LEU A 241 31.20 -55.79 -97.93
N ARG A 242 32.33 -56.42 -97.59
CA ARG A 242 32.80 -57.63 -98.29
C ARG A 242 31.88 -58.83 -98.02
N ALA A 243 31.41 -59.01 -96.79
CA ALA A 243 30.44 -60.05 -96.48
C ALA A 243 29.12 -59.85 -97.26
N ASP A 244 28.63 -58.61 -97.37
CA ASP A 244 27.41 -58.33 -98.15
C ASP A 244 27.60 -58.57 -99.65
N GLN A 245 28.80 -58.31 -100.20
CA GLN A 245 29.13 -58.70 -101.58
C GLN A 245 29.08 -60.22 -101.78
N ILE A 246 29.69 -61.00 -100.88
CA ILE A 246 29.67 -62.47 -100.95
C ILE A 246 28.22 -62.98 -100.85
N ARG A 247 27.41 -62.39 -99.97
CA ARG A 247 25.97 -62.68 -99.87
C ARG A 247 25.25 -62.45 -101.20
N LEU A 248 25.52 -61.34 -101.89
CA LEU A 248 24.91 -61.05 -103.20
C LEU A 248 25.31 -62.09 -104.26
N VAL A 249 26.58 -62.52 -104.27
CA VAL A 249 27.04 -63.61 -105.15
C VAL A 249 26.24 -64.88 -104.86
N ALA A 250 26.11 -65.27 -103.59
CA ALA A 250 25.33 -66.44 -103.19
C ALA A 250 23.83 -66.33 -103.51
N LEU A 251 23.26 -65.13 -103.57
CA LEU A 251 21.88 -64.92 -104.01
C LEU A 251 21.72 -65.00 -105.53
N SER A 252 22.77 -64.68 -106.28
CA SER A 252 22.77 -64.62 -107.75
C SER A 252 23.07 -65.96 -108.44
N ALA A 253 23.71 -66.90 -107.74
CA ALA A 253 24.13 -68.20 -108.26
C ALA A 253 23.67 -69.35 -107.36
N ARG A 254 23.64 -70.58 -107.89
CA ARG A 254 23.33 -71.80 -107.12
C ARG A 254 24.53 -72.69 -106.85
N SER A 255 25.64 -72.47 -107.54
CA SER A 255 26.92 -73.17 -107.42
C SER A 255 28.01 -72.33 -108.10
N ASP A 256 29.28 -72.73 -107.99
CA ASP A 256 30.43 -72.05 -108.60
C ASP A 256 30.51 -70.57 -108.20
N PHE A 257 30.64 -70.34 -106.88
CA PHE A 257 30.55 -69.00 -106.32
C PHE A 257 31.84 -68.19 -106.48
N GLY A 258 32.97 -68.85 -106.74
CA GLY A 258 34.28 -68.20 -106.86
C GLY A 258 34.76 -67.50 -105.57
N VAL A 259 34.27 -67.93 -104.41
CA VAL A 259 34.61 -67.37 -103.09
C VAL A 259 34.97 -68.51 -102.13
N GLU A 260 36.12 -68.37 -101.47
CA GLU A 260 36.58 -69.35 -100.49
C GLU A 260 35.76 -69.28 -99.19
N ALA A 261 35.37 -70.44 -98.66
CA ALA A 261 34.61 -70.51 -97.40
C ALA A 261 35.35 -69.86 -96.21
N THR A 262 36.70 -69.91 -96.21
CA THR A 262 37.52 -69.25 -95.19
C THR A 262 37.46 -67.73 -95.26
N GLU A 263 37.41 -67.15 -96.47
CA GLU A 263 37.25 -65.70 -96.65
C GLU A 263 35.89 -65.25 -96.11
N TRP A 264 34.81 -65.96 -96.48
CA TRP A 264 33.47 -65.71 -95.96
C TRP A 264 33.42 -65.76 -94.44
N PHE A 265 34.02 -66.79 -93.83
CA PHE A 265 34.04 -66.94 -92.38
C PHE A 265 34.73 -65.75 -91.69
N GLU A 266 35.86 -65.29 -92.22
CA GLU A 266 36.60 -64.15 -91.68
C GLU A 266 35.80 -62.85 -91.81
N MET A 267 35.26 -62.56 -93.00
CA MET A 267 34.48 -61.33 -93.26
C MET A 267 33.21 -61.27 -92.42
N MET A 268 32.48 -62.39 -92.30
CA MET A 268 31.30 -62.46 -91.43
C MET A 268 31.65 -62.38 -89.95
N THR A 269 32.83 -62.86 -89.54
CA THR A 269 33.28 -62.69 -88.15
C THR A 269 33.52 -61.20 -87.87
N GLY A 270 34.22 -60.49 -88.76
CA GLY A 270 34.37 -59.04 -88.65
C GLY A 270 33.04 -58.28 -88.65
N LYS A 271 32.05 -58.72 -89.45
CA LYS A 271 30.69 -58.16 -89.42
C LYS A 271 29.98 -58.38 -88.08
N ILE A 272 30.08 -59.58 -87.51
CA ILE A 272 29.49 -59.89 -86.20
C ILE A 272 30.21 -59.13 -85.07
N ASP A 273 31.52 -58.92 -85.17
CA ASP A 273 32.29 -58.12 -84.22
C ASP A 273 31.86 -56.64 -84.28
N ALA A 274 31.67 -56.09 -85.49
CA ALA A 274 31.09 -54.76 -85.66
C ALA A 274 29.66 -54.66 -85.10
N MET A 275 28.85 -55.73 -85.24
CA MET A 275 27.55 -55.81 -84.57
C MET A 275 27.68 -55.86 -83.06
N LYS A 276 28.70 -56.54 -82.51
CA LYS A 276 28.93 -56.57 -81.05
C LYS A 276 29.21 -55.18 -80.49
N GLU A 277 29.94 -54.34 -81.22
CA GLU A 277 30.14 -52.94 -80.80
C GLU A 277 28.83 -52.13 -80.77
N ILE A 278 27.94 -52.35 -81.73
CA ILE A 278 26.61 -51.72 -81.74
C ILE A 278 25.76 -52.25 -80.57
N GLU A 279 25.79 -53.56 -80.30
CA GLU A 279 25.13 -54.17 -79.16
C GLU A 279 25.61 -53.57 -77.83
N ASP A 280 26.92 -53.39 -77.67
CA ASP A 280 27.52 -52.78 -76.47
C ASP A 280 27.09 -51.32 -76.31
N HIS A 281 26.96 -50.58 -77.42
CA HIS A 281 26.41 -49.23 -77.41
C HIS A 281 24.94 -49.20 -76.95
N VAL A 282 24.09 -50.04 -77.55
CA VAL A 282 22.65 -50.08 -77.26
C VAL A 282 22.39 -50.55 -75.82
N SER A 283 23.11 -51.58 -75.37
CA SER A 283 23.03 -52.08 -73.99
C SER A 283 23.55 -51.07 -72.96
N GLY A 284 24.63 -50.35 -73.26
CA GLY A 284 25.14 -49.26 -72.43
C GLY A 284 24.13 -48.12 -72.29
N ARG A 285 23.47 -47.72 -73.39
CA ARG A 285 22.39 -46.73 -73.36
C ARG A 285 21.20 -47.21 -72.53
N LEU A 286 20.83 -48.48 -72.66
CA LEU A 286 19.75 -49.09 -71.87
C LEU A 286 20.09 -49.05 -70.37
N MET A 287 21.34 -49.33 -70.00
CA MET A 287 21.81 -49.22 -68.61
C MET A 287 21.74 -47.77 -68.10
N ILE A 288 22.25 -46.80 -68.86
CA ILE A 288 22.20 -45.37 -68.51
C ILE A 288 20.75 -44.89 -68.32
N LEU A 289 19.83 -45.34 -69.17
CA LEU A 289 18.41 -45.02 -69.06
C LEU A 289 17.86 -45.52 -67.72
N THR A 290 18.14 -46.77 -67.37
CA THR A 290 17.65 -47.38 -66.14
C THR A 290 18.30 -46.80 -64.88
N ASP A 291 19.58 -46.44 -64.93
CA ASP A 291 20.26 -45.66 -63.88
C ASP A 291 19.57 -44.31 -63.67
N GLY A 292 19.21 -43.63 -64.77
CA GLY A 292 18.45 -42.40 -64.73
C GLY A 292 17.07 -42.56 -64.09
N ILE A 293 16.37 -43.66 -64.36
CA ILE A 293 15.09 -44.01 -63.74
C ILE A 293 15.25 -44.20 -62.23
N VAL A 294 16.26 -44.96 -61.80
CA VAL A 294 16.59 -45.17 -60.38
C VAL A 294 16.94 -43.85 -59.69
N ALA A 295 17.75 -43.00 -60.31
CA ALA A 295 18.12 -41.69 -59.78
C ALA A 295 16.90 -40.76 -59.61
N ARG A 296 16.00 -40.72 -60.61
CA ARG A 296 14.73 -39.97 -60.52
C ARG A 296 13.86 -40.48 -59.38
N ALA A 297 13.71 -41.81 -59.26
CA ALA A 297 12.91 -42.41 -58.19
C ALA A 297 13.49 -42.13 -56.79
N ASN A 298 14.81 -42.21 -56.62
CA ASN A 298 15.49 -41.84 -55.37
C ASN A 298 15.31 -40.34 -55.05
N ARG A 299 15.41 -39.46 -56.05
CA ARG A 299 15.17 -38.02 -55.86
C ARG A 299 13.73 -37.73 -55.45
N MET A 300 12.75 -38.37 -56.08
CA MET A 300 11.34 -38.24 -55.69
C MET A 300 11.11 -38.71 -54.24
N LEU A 301 11.70 -39.85 -53.85
CA LEU A 301 11.63 -40.33 -52.48
C LEU A 301 12.23 -39.33 -51.49
N LEU A 302 13.43 -38.79 -51.77
CA LEU A 302 14.06 -37.77 -50.93
C LEU A 302 13.22 -36.49 -50.82
N LEU A 303 12.61 -36.03 -51.92
CA LEU A 303 11.70 -34.88 -51.90
C LEU A 303 10.44 -35.17 -51.07
N SER A 304 9.86 -36.37 -51.17
CA SER A 304 8.69 -36.76 -50.37
C SER A 304 9.00 -36.85 -48.87
N LEU A 305 10.16 -37.41 -48.50
CA LEU A 305 10.65 -37.46 -47.12
C LEU A 305 10.99 -36.06 -46.58
N GLY A 306 11.65 -35.23 -47.39
CA GLY A 306 11.95 -33.84 -47.06
C GLY A 306 10.68 -33.01 -46.88
N GLY A 307 9.66 -33.22 -47.72
CA GLY A 307 8.34 -32.60 -47.58
C GLY A 307 7.63 -33.01 -46.29
N LEU A 308 7.66 -34.29 -45.93
CA LEU A 308 7.13 -34.78 -44.65
C LEU A 308 7.87 -34.18 -43.45
N ALA A 309 9.21 -34.15 -43.48
CA ALA A 309 10.02 -33.56 -42.43
C ALA A 309 9.74 -32.05 -42.29
N GLY A 310 9.65 -31.33 -43.41
CA GLY A 310 9.29 -29.91 -43.45
C GLY A 310 7.89 -29.64 -42.87
N LEU A 311 6.91 -30.48 -43.21
CA LEU A 311 5.56 -30.41 -42.64
C LEU A 311 5.56 -30.62 -41.12
N LEU A 312 6.29 -31.62 -40.62
CA LEU A 312 6.44 -31.87 -39.18
C LEU A 312 7.14 -30.71 -38.47
N PHE A 313 8.14 -30.09 -39.12
CA PHE A 313 8.83 -28.93 -38.58
C PHE A 313 7.89 -27.71 -38.49
N VAL A 314 7.19 -27.37 -39.58
CA VAL A 314 6.26 -26.24 -39.62
C VAL A 314 5.14 -26.42 -38.59
N THR A 315 4.53 -27.61 -38.51
CA THR A 315 3.49 -27.91 -37.51
C THR A 315 4.01 -27.80 -36.08
N SER A 316 5.26 -28.22 -35.82
CA SER A 316 5.92 -28.04 -34.51
C SER A 316 6.16 -26.57 -34.18
N VAL A 317 6.64 -25.78 -35.15
CA VAL A 317 6.88 -24.33 -34.99
C VAL A 317 5.57 -23.59 -34.74
N VAL A 318 4.53 -23.83 -35.54
CA VAL A 318 3.20 -23.23 -35.35
C VAL A 318 2.62 -23.60 -33.99
N SER A 319 2.72 -24.87 -33.58
CA SER A 319 2.29 -25.31 -32.26
C SER A 319 3.05 -24.59 -31.14
N ALA A 320 4.36 -24.42 -31.27
CA ALA A 320 5.17 -23.69 -30.30
C ALA A 320 4.81 -22.19 -30.23
N ILE A 321 4.51 -21.56 -31.38
CA ILE A 321 4.03 -20.17 -31.46
C ILE A 321 2.69 -20.04 -30.74
N LEU A 322 1.68 -20.85 -31.09
CA LEU A 322 0.35 -20.81 -30.47
C LEU A 322 0.40 -21.12 -28.96
N PHE A 323 1.30 -22.01 -28.55
CA PHE A 323 1.52 -22.28 -27.13
C PHE A 323 2.07 -21.05 -26.40
N ARG A 324 3.06 -20.36 -26.98
CA ARG A 324 3.65 -19.15 -26.40
C ARG A 324 2.75 -17.92 -26.47
N SER A 325 2.00 -17.73 -27.55
CA SER A 325 1.22 -16.51 -27.79
C SER A 325 -0.20 -16.56 -27.20
N ILE A 326 -0.82 -17.74 -27.13
CA ILE A 326 -2.20 -17.89 -26.63
C ILE A 326 -2.23 -18.67 -25.33
N THR A 327 -1.71 -19.90 -25.33
CA THR A 327 -1.92 -20.83 -24.21
C THR A 327 -1.25 -20.37 -22.92
N ARG A 328 0.02 -19.93 -23.00
CA ARG A 328 0.79 -19.52 -21.81
C ARG A 328 0.25 -18.23 -21.18
N PRO A 329 -0.05 -17.14 -21.91
CA PRO A 329 -0.61 -15.93 -21.31
C PRO A 329 -2.02 -16.14 -20.74
N LEU A 330 -2.90 -16.90 -21.41
CA LEU A 330 -4.20 -17.27 -20.85
C LEU A 330 -4.05 -18.11 -19.57
N GLY A 331 -3.08 -19.03 -19.53
CA GLY A 331 -2.76 -19.79 -18.33
C GLY A 331 -2.28 -18.90 -17.17
N ALA A 332 -1.49 -17.86 -17.48
CA ALA A 332 -1.07 -16.86 -16.51
C ALA A 332 -2.25 -16.02 -15.99
N ALA A 333 -3.14 -15.57 -16.89
CA ALA A 333 -4.36 -14.84 -16.53
C ALA A 333 -5.29 -15.67 -15.64
N VAL A 334 -5.52 -16.94 -15.98
CA VAL A 334 -6.30 -17.87 -15.16
C VAL A 334 -5.64 -18.10 -13.79
N SER A 335 -4.32 -18.25 -13.75
CA SER A 335 -3.58 -18.42 -12.48
C SER A 335 -3.67 -17.17 -11.60
N ALA A 336 -3.57 -15.98 -12.19
CA ALA A 336 -3.70 -14.71 -11.48
C ALA A 336 -5.13 -14.52 -10.93
N LEU A 337 -6.16 -14.74 -11.74
CA LEU A 337 -7.56 -14.72 -11.29
C LEU A 337 -7.86 -15.76 -10.21
N ARG A 338 -7.26 -16.96 -10.33
CA ARG A 338 -7.40 -18.00 -9.30
C ARG A 338 -6.73 -17.60 -7.98
N ASN A 339 -5.56 -16.96 -8.02
CA ASN A 339 -4.92 -16.44 -6.82
C ASN A 339 -5.78 -15.34 -6.16
N ILE A 340 -6.42 -14.48 -6.96
CA ILE A 340 -7.33 -13.44 -6.44
C ILE A 340 -8.60 -14.04 -5.81
N SER A 341 -9.18 -15.08 -6.43
CA SER A 341 -10.47 -15.65 -5.99
C SER A 341 -10.37 -16.76 -4.94
N GLN A 342 -9.29 -17.54 -4.93
CA GLN A 342 -9.12 -18.73 -4.08
C GLN A 342 -7.79 -18.74 -3.31
N GLY A 343 -6.87 -17.83 -3.59
CA GLY A 343 -5.56 -17.75 -2.94
C GLY A 343 -5.49 -16.59 -1.94
N ASP A 344 -4.31 -16.02 -1.79
CA ASP A 344 -4.01 -14.95 -0.84
C ASP A 344 -4.56 -13.57 -1.25
N GLY A 345 -5.22 -13.48 -2.42
CA GLY A 345 -5.75 -12.20 -2.90
C GLY A 345 -4.66 -11.20 -3.31
N ASP A 346 -3.51 -11.67 -3.81
CA ASP A 346 -2.38 -10.79 -4.15
C ASP A 346 -2.67 -9.93 -5.41
N LEU A 347 -3.16 -8.72 -5.16
CA LEU A 347 -3.48 -7.70 -6.18
C LEU A 347 -2.23 -7.04 -6.78
N THR A 348 -1.01 -7.37 -6.33
CA THR A 348 0.23 -6.80 -6.88
C THR A 348 0.69 -7.50 -8.15
N LYS A 349 0.19 -8.72 -8.41
CA LYS A 349 0.49 -9.45 -9.65
C LYS A 349 -0.02 -8.67 -10.87
N ARG A 350 0.80 -8.65 -11.91
CA ARG A 350 0.49 -8.06 -13.22
C ARG A 350 0.74 -9.10 -14.30
N LEU A 351 -0.08 -9.08 -15.34
CA LEU A 351 0.12 -9.88 -16.54
C LEU A 351 1.09 -9.17 -17.48
N ASP A 352 1.88 -9.94 -18.24
CA ASP A 352 2.81 -9.38 -19.23
C ASP A 352 2.04 -8.82 -20.42
N GLU A 353 2.16 -7.51 -20.66
CA GLU A 353 1.46 -6.76 -21.72
C GLU A 353 2.14 -6.88 -23.09
N ARG A 354 3.27 -7.58 -23.20
CA ARG A 354 3.97 -7.78 -24.48
C ARG A 354 3.21 -8.65 -25.48
N ALA A 355 2.16 -9.35 -25.04
CA ALA A 355 1.31 -10.12 -25.94
C ALA A 355 0.53 -9.17 -26.87
N THR A 356 0.40 -9.54 -28.14
CA THR A 356 -0.35 -8.78 -29.15
C THR A 356 -1.75 -9.36 -29.37
N GLY A 357 -2.70 -8.56 -29.87
CA GLY A 357 -4.08 -8.98 -30.11
C GLY A 357 -4.92 -9.04 -28.84
N GLU A 358 -5.99 -9.84 -28.84
CA GLU A 358 -7.00 -9.92 -27.79
C GLU A 358 -6.41 -10.39 -26.44
N VAL A 359 -5.37 -11.21 -26.48
CA VAL A 359 -4.65 -11.68 -25.28
C VAL A 359 -3.87 -10.54 -24.62
N GLY A 360 -3.30 -9.62 -25.41
CA GLY A 360 -2.65 -8.41 -24.91
C GLY A 360 -3.64 -7.42 -24.33
N GLU A 361 -4.79 -7.25 -24.97
CA GLU A 361 -5.88 -6.42 -24.43
C GLU A 361 -6.39 -6.95 -23.09
N LEU A 362 -6.56 -8.27 -22.97
CA LEU A 362 -6.91 -8.91 -21.69
C LEU A 362 -5.88 -8.59 -20.60
N ALA A 363 -4.57 -8.69 -20.91
CA ALA A 363 -3.51 -8.39 -19.95
C ALA A 363 -3.55 -6.92 -19.49
N ARG A 364 -3.73 -5.98 -20.42
CA ARG A 364 -3.85 -4.54 -20.15
C ARG A 364 -5.08 -4.22 -19.30
N TYR A 365 -6.27 -4.66 -19.69
CA TYR A 365 -7.49 -4.41 -18.92
C TYR A 365 -7.48 -5.12 -17.56
N PHE A 366 -6.85 -6.30 -17.46
CA PHE A 366 -6.62 -6.96 -16.18
C PHE A 366 -5.73 -6.09 -15.27
N ASN A 367 -4.60 -5.58 -15.78
CA ASN A 367 -3.68 -4.73 -15.02
C ASN A 367 -4.32 -3.40 -14.60
N GLU A 368 -5.10 -2.76 -15.47
CA GLU A 368 -5.88 -1.55 -15.14
C GLU A 368 -6.91 -1.84 -14.04
N THR A 369 -7.62 -2.96 -14.14
CA THR A 369 -8.60 -3.39 -13.12
C THR A 369 -7.90 -3.63 -11.79
N MET A 370 -6.77 -4.34 -11.77
CA MET A 370 -5.99 -4.57 -10.55
C MET A 370 -5.44 -3.26 -9.95
N THR A 371 -5.12 -2.28 -10.80
CA THR A 371 -4.67 -0.96 -10.35
C THR A 371 -5.82 -0.18 -9.71
N LYS A 372 -7.01 -0.20 -10.31
CA LYS A 372 -8.23 0.39 -9.71
C LYS A 372 -8.60 -0.28 -8.40
N ILE A 373 -8.64 -1.62 -8.34
CA ILE A 373 -8.93 -2.36 -7.10
C ILE A 373 -7.85 -2.08 -6.06
N GLY A 374 -6.57 -2.11 -6.43
CA GLY A 374 -5.46 -1.78 -5.54
C GLY A 374 -5.57 -0.35 -4.98
N GLY A 375 -5.98 0.61 -5.80
CA GLY A 375 -6.29 1.98 -5.37
C GLY A 375 -7.46 2.03 -4.37
N VAL A 376 -8.55 1.32 -4.64
CA VAL A 376 -9.69 1.21 -3.70
C VAL A 376 -9.25 0.58 -2.38
N ILE A 377 -8.47 -0.51 -2.40
CA ILE A 377 -7.95 -1.16 -1.18
C ILE A 377 -6.97 -0.23 -0.44
N ALA A 378 -6.14 0.54 -1.15
CA ALA A 378 -5.26 1.53 -0.55
C ALA A 378 -6.05 2.66 0.11
N SER A 379 -7.11 3.16 -0.52
CA SER A 379 -8.02 4.12 0.08
C SER A 379 -8.74 3.54 1.29
N ILE A 380 -9.24 2.30 1.22
CA ILE A 380 -9.83 1.61 2.38
C ILE A 380 -8.81 1.45 3.49
N LYS A 381 -7.55 1.12 3.20
CA LYS A 381 -6.48 1.03 4.20
C LYS A 381 -6.18 2.39 4.82
N ALA A 382 -6.11 3.46 4.02
CA ALA A 382 -5.91 4.83 4.50
C ALA A 382 -7.07 5.27 5.39
N GLU A 383 -8.31 5.05 4.94
CA GLU A 383 -9.52 5.35 5.72
C GLU A 383 -9.65 4.46 6.97
N SER A 384 -9.25 3.19 6.90
CA SER A 384 -9.20 2.30 8.07
C SER A 384 -8.12 2.73 9.06
N SER A 385 -6.97 3.19 8.58
CA SER A 385 -5.90 3.75 9.44
C SER A 385 -6.36 5.06 10.07
N SER A 386 -7.01 5.93 9.30
CA SER A 386 -7.69 7.13 9.79
C SER A 386 -8.75 6.77 10.82
N MET A 387 -9.54 5.72 10.59
CA MET A 387 -10.56 5.24 11.54
C MET A 387 -9.95 4.57 12.77
N MET A 388 -8.78 3.92 12.67
CA MET A 388 -8.01 3.43 13.81
C MET A 388 -7.41 4.60 14.60
N GLU A 389 -6.94 5.65 13.93
CA GLU A 389 -6.47 6.87 14.59
C GLU A 389 -7.62 7.59 15.29
N VAL A 390 -8.75 7.79 14.59
CA VAL A 390 -9.99 8.32 15.18
C VAL A 390 -10.48 7.42 16.30
N GLY A 391 -10.42 6.10 16.15
CA GLY A 391 -10.79 5.12 17.17
C GLY A 391 -9.85 5.14 18.37
N SER A 392 -8.55 5.35 18.16
CA SER A 392 -7.54 5.51 19.22
C SER A 392 -7.70 6.84 19.94
N ARG A 393 -7.93 7.94 19.19
CA ARG A 393 -8.28 9.25 19.75
C ARG A 393 -9.60 9.19 20.49
N LEU A 394 -10.59 8.49 19.96
CA LEU A 394 -11.87 8.26 20.62
C LEU A 394 -11.68 7.43 21.88
N ALA A 395 -10.89 6.36 21.86
CA ALA A 395 -10.58 5.57 23.06
C ALA A 395 -9.82 6.38 24.12
N SER A 396 -8.87 7.21 23.70
CA SER A 396 -8.18 8.17 24.58
C SER A 396 -9.15 9.19 25.15
N ASN A 397 -9.97 9.83 24.31
CA ASN A 397 -11.00 10.77 24.72
C ASN A 397 -12.06 10.11 25.60
N MET A 398 -12.40 8.83 25.38
CA MET A 398 -13.33 8.07 26.21
C MET A 398 -12.70 7.70 27.55
N THR A 399 -11.39 7.45 27.59
CA THR A 399 -10.63 7.24 28.84
C THR A 399 -10.54 8.54 29.63
N GLU A 400 -10.25 9.64 28.96
CA GLU A 400 -10.26 11.00 29.53
C GLU A 400 -11.67 11.41 29.94
N THR A 401 -12.70 11.06 29.17
CA THR A 401 -14.11 11.28 29.53
C THR A 401 -14.50 10.41 30.71
N ALA A 402 -14.06 9.15 30.79
CA ALA A 402 -14.34 8.29 31.93
C ALA A 402 -13.60 8.79 33.19
N ALA A 403 -12.36 9.29 33.04
CA ALA A 403 -11.62 9.96 34.11
C ALA A 403 -12.32 11.24 34.54
N ALA A 404 -12.75 12.08 33.59
CA ALA A 404 -13.52 13.29 33.84
C ALA A 404 -14.88 12.98 34.46
N VAL A 405 -15.55 11.88 34.08
CA VAL A 405 -16.81 11.43 34.67
C VAL A 405 -16.58 10.92 36.09
N ASN A 406 -15.47 10.22 36.36
CA ASN A 406 -15.08 9.83 37.72
C ASN A 406 -14.71 11.06 38.57
N GLU A 407 -14.00 12.03 37.99
CA GLU A 407 -13.66 13.29 38.64
C GLU A 407 -14.90 14.16 38.87
N ILE A 408 -15.82 14.23 37.91
CA ILE A 408 -17.14 14.86 38.06
C ILE A 408 -17.94 14.13 39.12
N SER A 409 -17.92 12.79 39.16
CA SER A 409 -18.63 12.03 40.21
C SER A 409 -18.02 12.28 41.58
N ALA A 410 -16.70 12.31 41.70
CA ALA A 410 -15.99 12.68 42.92
C ALA A 410 -16.27 14.15 43.30
N THR A 411 -16.33 15.05 42.33
CA THR A 411 -16.68 16.46 42.50
C THR A 411 -18.15 16.59 42.90
N ILE A 412 -19.06 15.79 42.36
CA ILE A 412 -20.47 15.74 42.75
C ILE A 412 -20.58 15.26 44.19
N VAL A 413 -19.83 14.24 44.60
CA VAL A 413 -19.75 13.81 46.01
C VAL A 413 -19.17 14.92 46.88
N GLY A 414 -18.12 15.61 46.42
CA GLY A 414 -17.52 16.76 47.09
C GLY A 414 -18.49 17.93 47.24
N VAL A 415 -19.21 18.29 46.17
CA VAL A 415 -20.26 19.31 46.13
C VAL A 415 -21.43 18.90 47.02
N ASN A 416 -21.83 17.62 47.04
CA ASN A 416 -22.88 17.13 47.92
C ASN A 416 -22.47 17.28 49.39
N ASN A 417 -21.25 16.88 49.75
CA ASN A 417 -20.68 17.13 51.07
C ASN A 417 -20.57 18.63 51.39
N GLN A 418 -20.21 19.45 50.41
CA GLN A 418 -20.15 20.91 50.56
C GLN A 418 -21.53 21.52 50.71
N VAL A 419 -22.57 20.99 50.05
CA VAL A 419 -23.98 21.35 50.23
C VAL A 419 -24.46 20.95 51.61
N ILE A 420 -24.07 19.77 52.13
CA ILE A 420 -24.37 19.36 53.52
C ILE A 420 -23.70 20.33 54.51
N ASN A 421 -22.41 20.62 54.32
CA ASN A 421 -21.67 21.56 55.16
C ASN A 421 -22.21 23.00 55.04
N GLN A 422 -22.63 23.41 53.84
CA GLN A 422 -23.24 24.71 53.59
C GLN A 422 -24.63 24.76 54.20
N SER A 423 -25.42 23.69 54.15
CA SER A 423 -26.71 23.61 54.85
C SER A 423 -26.54 23.67 56.37
N ALA A 424 -25.49 23.04 56.91
CA ALA A 424 -25.12 23.17 58.32
C ALA A 424 -24.69 24.61 58.63
N SER A 425 -23.88 25.23 57.77
CA SER A 425 -23.45 26.63 57.91
C SER A 425 -24.60 27.61 57.78
N VAL A 426 -25.58 27.34 56.91
CA VAL A 426 -26.82 28.13 56.76
C VAL A 426 -27.68 27.99 58.01
N THR A 427 -27.82 26.77 58.56
CA THR A 427 -28.50 26.56 59.84
C THR A 427 -27.80 27.30 60.99
N GLN A 428 -26.47 27.26 61.04
CA GLN A 428 -25.68 28.01 62.01
C GLN A 428 -25.82 29.52 61.80
N THR A 429 -25.78 30.00 60.56
CA THR A 429 -25.99 31.40 60.21
C THR A 429 -27.39 31.85 60.60
N HIS A 430 -28.41 31.00 60.40
CA HIS A 430 -29.77 31.27 60.86
C HIS A 430 -29.85 31.38 62.38
N ALA A 431 -29.17 30.50 63.12
CA ALA A 431 -29.06 30.61 64.57
C ALA A 431 -28.36 31.91 65.00
N THR A 432 -27.24 32.27 64.34
CA THR A 432 -26.53 33.53 64.59
C THR A 432 -27.38 34.74 64.21
N ILE A 433 -28.14 34.70 63.11
CA ILE A 433 -29.08 35.76 62.73
C ILE A 433 -30.17 35.88 63.80
N THR A 434 -30.70 34.78 64.31
CA THR A 434 -31.69 34.79 65.41
C THR A 434 -31.10 35.43 66.67
N GLU A 435 -29.84 35.13 66.99
CA GLU A 435 -29.11 35.74 68.10
C GLU A 435 -28.82 37.23 67.87
N ILE A 436 -28.47 37.63 66.64
CA ILE A 436 -28.32 39.02 66.24
C ILE A 436 -29.65 39.76 66.38
N VAL A 437 -30.77 39.18 65.94
CA VAL A 437 -32.11 39.77 66.09
C VAL A 437 -32.42 39.97 67.59
N LYS A 438 -32.16 38.97 68.43
CA LYS A 438 -32.33 39.08 69.89
C LYS A 438 -31.42 40.15 70.50
N ASN A 439 -30.19 40.28 70.03
CA ASN A 439 -29.25 41.31 70.46
C ASN A 439 -29.68 42.70 69.97
N ILE A 440 -30.24 42.82 68.76
CA ILE A 440 -30.82 44.07 68.24
C ILE A 440 -32.04 44.46 69.07
N GLU A 441 -32.92 43.52 69.41
CA GLU A 441 -34.05 43.78 70.31
C GLU A 441 -33.57 44.25 71.69
N SER A 442 -32.59 43.55 72.28
CA SER A 442 -32.00 43.94 73.58
C SER A 442 -31.30 45.30 73.51
N LEU A 443 -30.61 45.59 72.40
CA LEU A 443 -29.99 46.89 72.14
C LEU A 443 -31.03 47.98 71.95
N SER A 444 -32.15 47.70 71.27
CA SER A 444 -33.26 48.63 71.10
C SER A 444 -33.87 48.98 72.46
N THR A 445 -34.14 47.98 73.31
CA THR A 445 -34.57 48.21 74.69
C THR A 445 -33.53 48.97 75.51
N GLY A 446 -32.24 48.67 75.30
CA GLY A 446 -31.14 49.41 75.93
C GLY A 446 -31.06 50.88 75.47
N ILE A 447 -31.30 51.16 74.20
CA ILE A 447 -31.34 52.52 73.63
C ILE A 447 -32.56 53.28 74.16
N GLU A 448 -33.73 52.63 74.29
CA GLU A 448 -34.91 53.24 74.91
C GLU A 448 -34.64 53.60 76.38
N GLY A 449 -34.02 52.69 77.15
CA GLY A 449 -33.60 52.95 78.52
C GLY A 449 -32.56 54.08 78.61
N GLN A 450 -31.53 54.04 77.77
CA GLN A 450 -30.50 55.07 77.74
C GLN A 450 -31.04 56.44 77.31
N SER A 451 -32.00 56.48 76.39
CA SER A 451 -32.68 57.72 76.01
C SER A 451 -33.50 58.29 77.17
N ALA A 452 -34.14 57.44 77.97
CA ALA A 452 -34.84 57.87 79.19
C ALA A 452 -33.85 58.39 80.25
N ASP A 453 -32.72 57.71 80.44
CA ASP A 453 -31.66 58.13 81.37
C ASP A 453 -31.01 59.45 80.94
N VAL A 454 -30.80 59.66 79.64
CA VAL A 454 -30.28 60.93 79.09
C VAL A 454 -31.31 62.05 79.26
N ALA A 455 -32.60 61.78 79.04
CA ALA A 455 -33.66 62.77 79.29
C ALA A 455 -33.72 63.16 80.77
N SER A 456 -33.69 62.18 81.67
CA SER A 456 -33.66 62.40 83.12
C SER A 456 -32.40 63.16 83.57
N SER A 457 -31.23 62.79 83.04
CA SER A 457 -29.98 63.49 83.31
C SER A 457 -30.02 64.93 82.79
N SER A 458 -30.65 65.18 81.64
CA SER A 458 -30.81 66.53 81.09
C SER A 458 -31.78 67.37 81.94
N GLU A 459 -32.84 66.80 82.48
CA GLU A 459 -33.71 67.46 83.46
C GLU A 459 -32.96 67.80 84.75
N ALA A 460 -32.20 66.84 85.30
CA ALA A 460 -31.38 67.06 86.49
C ALA A 460 -30.30 68.13 86.27
N ILE A 461 -29.67 68.17 85.09
CA ILE A 461 -28.71 69.21 84.71
C ILE A 461 -29.40 70.57 84.59
N ASN A 462 -30.57 70.67 83.96
CA ASN A 462 -31.32 71.92 83.87
C ASN A 462 -31.76 72.43 85.26
N GLU A 463 -32.19 71.53 86.14
CA GLU A 463 -32.51 71.87 87.54
C GLU A 463 -31.26 72.35 88.29
N MET A 464 -30.12 71.69 88.09
CA MET A 464 -28.84 72.10 88.68
C MET A 464 -28.38 73.49 88.20
N VAL A 465 -28.50 73.81 86.91
CA VAL A 465 -28.22 75.16 86.37
C VAL A 465 -29.13 76.21 87.02
N GLY A 466 -30.42 75.89 87.20
CA GLY A 466 -31.36 76.76 87.91
C GLY A 466 -30.98 76.97 89.39
N ASN A 467 -30.54 75.92 90.07
CA ASN A 467 -30.08 75.98 91.46
C ASN A 467 -28.78 76.79 91.60
N ILE A 468 -27.82 76.62 90.67
CA ILE A 468 -26.58 77.43 90.63
C ILE A 468 -26.92 78.92 90.44
N GLY A 469 -27.83 79.25 89.53
CA GLY A 469 -28.31 80.62 89.34
C GLY A 469 -28.93 81.22 90.61
N SER A 470 -29.72 80.41 91.34
CA SER A 470 -30.35 80.82 92.60
C SER A 470 -29.32 81.04 93.72
N VAL A 471 -28.31 80.18 93.84
CA VAL A 471 -27.22 80.32 94.83
C VAL A 471 -26.34 81.53 94.52
N SER A 472 -26.03 81.79 93.24
CA SER A 472 -25.27 82.98 92.84
C SER A 472 -26.02 84.28 93.18
N ALA A 473 -27.35 84.32 92.95
CA ALA A 473 -28.18 85.45 93.35
C ALA A 473 -28.23 85.65 94.88
N LEU A 474 -28.26 84.55 95.64
CA LEU A 474 -28.25 84.58 97.11
C LEU A 474 -26.93 85.11 97.66
N LEU A 475 -25.79 84.61 97.16
CA LEU A 475 -24.45 85.09 97.54
C LEU A 475 -24.30 86.60 97.25
N ARG A 476 -24.80 87.06 96.11
CA ARG A 476 -24.76 88.48 95.75
C ARG A 476 -25.60 89.35 96.70
N ARG A 477 -26.72 88.84 97.21
CA ARG A 477 -27.56 89.53 98.19
C ARG A 477 -26.93 89.55 99.57
N ASN A 478 -26.35 88.43 100.01
CA ASN A 478 -25.66 88.36 101.30
C ASN A 478 -24.45 89.29 101.34
N GLY A 479 -23.69 89.42 100.25
CA GLY A 479 -22.57 90.37 100.19
C GLY A 479 -22.99 91.82 100.47
N VAL A 480 -24.15 92.25 99.96
CA VAL A 480 -24.71 93.57 100.28
C VAL A 480 -25.09 93.68 101.77
N SER A 481 -25.71 92.64 102.34
CA SER A 481 -26.05 92.62 103.77
C SER A 481 -24.82 92.60 104.68
N VAL A 482 -23.72 91.96 104.27
CA VAL A 482 -22.44 91.96 105.00
C VAL A 482 -21.78 93.34 104.94
N ASP A 483 -21.84 94.04 103.81
CA ASP A 483 -21.40 95.45 103.69
C ASP A 483 -22.20 96.37 104.61
N GLU A 484 -23.52 96.22 104.65
CA GLU A 484 -24.40 96.98 105.55
C GLU A 484 -24.07 96.70 107.03
N LEU A 485 -23.81 95.43 107.38
CA LEU A 485 -23.48 95.02 108.75
C LEU A 485 -22.12 95.57 109.20
N GLU A 486 -21.15 95.64 108.29
CA GLU A 486 -19.84 96.23 108.56
C GLU A 486 -19.96 97.72 108.90
N VAL A 487 -20.66 98.49 108.06
CA VAL A 487 -20.89 99.93 108.27
C VAL A 487 -21.73 100.19 109.53
N ALA A 488 -22.76 99.38 109.77
CA ALA A 488 -23.61 99.54 110.96
C ALA A 488 -22.86 99.23 112.26
N SER A 489 -21.97 98.22 112.27
CA SER A 489 -21.17 97.88 113.45
C SER A 489 -20.11 98.93 113.75
N GLU A 490 -19.47 99.50 112.72
CA GLU A 490 -18.51 100.60 112.90
C GLU A 490 -19.18 101.85 113.47
N ARG A 491 -20.36 102.22 112.95
CA ARG A 491 -21.18 103.31 113.51
C ARG A 491 -21.64 103.01 114.94
N GLY A 492 -22.11 101.78 115.21
CA GLY A 492 -22.53 101.38 116.56
C GLY A 492 -21.41 101.50 117.58
N ALA A 493 -20.17 101.18 117.21
CA ALA A 493 -19.00 101.39 118.06
C ALA A 493 -18.73 102.89 118.33
N GLN A 494 -18.86 103.75 117.31
CA GLN A 494 -18.70 105.21 117.46
C GLN A 494 -19.79 105.85 118.32
N ASP A 495 -21.05 105.44 118.16
CA ASP A 495 -22.16 105.96 118.95
C ASP A 495 -21.98 105.63 120.45
N MET A 496 -21.42 104.45 120.77
CA MET A 496 -21.12 104.08 122.16
C MET A 496 -19.97 104.91 122.76
N ASP A 497 -18.98 105.31 121.97
CA ASP A 497 -17.95 106.28 122.40
C ASP A 497 -18.60 107.62 122.79
N GLN A 498 -19.58 108.09 122.02
CA GLN A 498 -20.33 109.31 122.35
C GLN A 498 -21.18 109.15 123.61
N VAL A 499 -21.86 108.01 123.78
CA VAL A 499 -22.65 107.72 124.98
C VAL A 499 -21.77 107.71 126.23
N SER A 500 -20.60 107.07 126.21
CA SER A 500 -19.68 107.09 127.37
C SER A 500 -19.21 108.51 127.72
N ALA A 501 -18.93 109.35 126.71
CA ALA A 501 -18.58 110.75 126.93
C ALA A 501 -19.72 111.56 127.58
N LEU A 502 -20.96 111.34 127.14
CA LEU A 502 -22.13 112.02 127.68
C LEU A 502 -22.44 111.60 129.12
N VAL A 503 -22.36 110.30 129.41
CA VAL A 503 -22.54 109.72 130.75
C VAL A 503 -21.54 110.33 131.75
N LYS A 504 -20.28 110.51 131.34
CA LYS A 504 -19.26 111.19 132.15
C LYS A 504 -19.61 112.64 132.49
N THR A 505 -20.18 113.36 131.53
CA THR A 505 -20.62 114.76 131.70
C THR A 505 -21.80 114.86 132.67
N ILE A 506 -22.74 113.90 132.60
CA ILE A 506 -23.91 113.85 133.51
C ILE A 506 -23.50 113.49 134.95
N ALA A 507 -22.47 112.66 135.11
CA ALA A 507 -21.90 112.34 136.43
C ALA A 507 -21.38 113.60 137.14
N GLU A 508 -20.59 114.41 136.43
CA GLU A 508 -19.99 115.65 136.95
C GLU A 508 -21.06 116.69 137.33
N ALA A 509 -22.09 116.87 136.50
CA ALA A 509 -23.19 117.78 136.77
C ALA A 509 -24.05 117.36 137.98
N SER A 510 -24.22 116.04 138.19
CA SER A 510 -24.99 115.50 139.31
C SER A 510 -24.30 115.70 140.65
N ASP A 511 -22.96 115.59 140.71
CA ASP A 511 -22.19 115.86 141.92
C ASP A 511 -22.31 117.34 142.36
N GLY A 512 -22.27 118.28 141.40
CA GLY A 512 -22.44 119.70 141.70
C GLY A 512 -23.83 120.06 142.26
N LEU A 513 -24.89 119.38 141.80
CA LEU A 513 -26.25 119.59 142.32
C LEU A 513 -26.42 119.04 143.73
N ALA A 514 -25.74 117.94 144.07
CA ALA A 514 -25.83 117.34 145.40
C ALA A 514 -25.24 118.28 146.46
N GLU A 515 -24.11 118.90 146.16
CA GLU A 515 -23.45 119.86 147.05
C GLU A 515 -24.30 121.13 147.26
N ALA A 516 -24.89 121.67 146.18
CA ALA A 516 -25.76 122.84 146.27
C ALA A 516 -27.02 122.60 147.12
N SER A 517 -27.62 121.41 147.01
CA SER A 517 -28.83 121.06 147.77
C SER A 517 -28.57 121.03 149.27
N ASP A 518 -27.41 120.51 149.69
CA ASP A 518 -27.07 120.40 151.11
C ASP A 518 -26.82 121.77 151.76
N VAL A 519 -26.30 122.73 150.99
CA VAL A 519 -26.19 124.13 151.43
C VAL A 519 -27.57 124.76 151.65
N ILE A 520 -28.50 124.61 150.72
CA ILE A 520 -29.87 125.18 150.81
C ILE A 520 -30.59 124.66 152.06
N LYS A 521 -30.48 123.35 152.31
CA LYS A 521 -31.10 122.70 153.46
C LYS A 521 -30.63 123.33 154.78
N ASN A 522 -29.33 123.60 154.90
CA ASN A 522 -28.75 124.18 156.11
C ASN A 522 -29.18 125.64 156.32
N ILE A 523 -29.21 126.46 155.26
CA ILE A 523 -29.69 127.86 155.33
C ILE A 523 -31.13 127.89 155.82
N ALA A 524 -32.00 127.10 155.19
CA ALA A 524 -33.41 127.03 155.52
C ALA A 524 -33.64 126.64 157.00
N SER A 525 -32.85 125.70 157.53
CA SER A 525 -32.92 125.31 158.94
C SER A 525 -32.63 126.48 159.90
N GLN A 526 -31.64 127.31 159.59
CA GLN A 526 -31.33 128.49 160.41
C GLN A 526 -32.42 129.58 160.30
N THR A 527 -32.92 129.84 159.09
CA THR A 527 -33.94 130.87 158.86
C THR A 527 -35.23 130.55 159.60
N ASN A 528 -35.61 129.28 159.68
CA ASN A 528 -36.79 128.83 160.41
C ASN A 528 -36.72 129.16 161.91
N LEU A 529 -35.56 128.94 162.52
CA LEU A 529 -35.34 129.18 163.94
C LEU A 529 -35.39 130.66 164.31
N LEU A 530 -34.82 131.53 163.45
CA LEU A 530 -34.92 132.98 163.58
C LEU A 530 -36.37 133.45 163.50
N ALA A 531 -37.10 132.94 162.53
CA ALA A 531 -38.49 133.29 162.28
C ALA A 531 -39.40 132.87 163.44
N MET A 532 -39.19 131.69 164.04
CA MET A 532 -39.99 131.25 165.18
C MET A 532 -39.80 132.15 166.41
N ASN A 533 -38.58 132.58 166.68
CA ASN A 533 -38.32 133.51 167.78
C ASN A 533 -38.99 134.88 167.54
N ALA A 534 -38.98 135.37 166.29
CA ALA A 534 -39.65 136.60 165.93
C ALA A 534 -41.19 136.50 166.07
N ALA A 535 -41.78 135.33 165.77
CA ALA A 535 -43.23 135.12 165.88
C ALA A 535 -43.70 135.11 167.33
N ILE A 536 -42.88 134.55 168.23
CA ILE A 536 -43.13 134.53 169.68
C ILE A 536 -43.15 135.95 170.24
N GLU A 537 -42.16 136.77 169.92
CA GLU A 537 -42.08 138.14 170.47
C GLU A 537 -43.20 139.03 169.97
N ALA A 538 -43.62 138.79 168.72
CA ALA A 538 -44.74 139.48 168.13
C ALA A 538 -46.09 139.13 168.79
N ALA A 539 -46.29 137.88 169.23
CA ALA A 539 -47.47 137.54 170.03
C ALA A 539 -47.45 138.25 171.40
N HIS A 540 -46.25 138.46 171.97
CA HIS A 540 -46.06 139.08 173.28
C HIS A 540 -46.36 140.59 173.27
N ALA A 541 -46.00 141.29 172.18
CA ALA A 541 -46.32 142.71 172.00
C ALA A 541 -47.83 142.99 171.82
N GLY A 542 -48.68 141.94 171.76
CA GLY A 542 -50.13 142.06 171.77
C GLY A 542 -50.68 142.88 170.59
N GLU A 543 -51.44 143.94 170.89
CA GLU A 543 -52.01 144.83 169.84
C GLU A 543 -50.93 145.58 169.05
N PHE A 544 -49.77 145.84 169.65
CA PHE A 544 -48.65 146.47 168.95
C PHE A 544 -47.85 145.48 168.09
N GLY A 545 -48.01 144.16 168.33
CA GLY A 545 -47.19 143.10 167.75
C GLY A 545 -47.69 142.49 166.46
N LYS A 546 -48.94 142.75 166.05
CA LYS A 546 -49.57 142.09 164.89
C LYS A 546 -48.77 142.18 163.60
N GLY A 547 -48.13 143.32 163.34
CA GLY A 547 -47.30 143.49 162.14
C GLY A 547 -46.12 142.51 162.10
N PHE A 548 -45.46 142.28 163.25
CA PHE A 548 -44.30 141.40 163.32
C PHE A 548 -44.65 139.91 163.26
N ALA A 549 -45.81 139.51 163.80
CA ALA A 549 -46.20 138.10 163.91
C ALA A 549 -46.47 137.48 162.54
N VAL A 550 -47.08 138.29 161.66
CA VAL A 550 -47.36 137.87 160.29
C VAL A 550 -46.06 137.64 159.53
N VAL A 551 -45.12 138.58 159.60
CA VAL A 551 -43.85 138.44 158.86
C VAL A 551 -43.06 137.23 159.36
N ALA A 552 -43.04 137.00 160.66
CA ALA A 552 -42.29 135.92 161.25
C ALA A 552 -42.87 134.53 160.95
N ASP A 553 -44.19 134.33 161.03
CA ASP A 553 -44.79 133.03 160.70
C ASP A 553 -44.69 132.74 159.19
N GLU A 554 -44.70 133.80 158.36
CA GLU A 554 -44.47 133.68 156.92
C GLU A 554 -43.04 133.20 156.62
N ILE A 555 -42.02 133.79 157.25
CA ILE A 555 -40.61 133.37 157.04
C ILE A 555 -40.39 131.94 157.57
N ARG A 556 -41.03 131.54 158.68
CA ARG A 556 -40.92 130.20 159.26
C ARG A 556 -41.46 129.13 158.30
N LYS A 557 -42.69 129.32 157.80
CA LYS A 557 -43.28 128.44 156.79
C LYS A 557 -42.41 128.33 155.54
N LEU A 558 -41.86 129.45 155.07
CA LEU A 558 -41.00 129.46 153.87
C LEU A 558 -39.72 128.63 154.06
N SER A 559 -39.14 128.71 155.27
CA SER A 559 -37.88 128.04 155.62
C SER A 559 -38.09 126.54 155.86
N GLU A 560 -39.17 126.13 156.53
CA GLU A 560 -39.50 124.72 156.77
C GLU A 560 -39.83 123.99 155.45
N GLY A 561 -40.52 124.67 154.53
CA GLY A 561 -40.73 124.20 153.16
C GLY A 561 -39.42 124.02 152.40
N SER A 562 -38.52 125.00 152.45
CA SER A 562 -37.23 124.95 151.73
C SER A 562 -36.31 123.81 152.20
N ARG A 563 -36.28 123.53 153.51
CA ARG A 563 -35.45 122.45 154.07
C ARG A 563 -35.92 121.05 153.64
N THR A 564 -37.24 120.86 153.57
CA THR A 564 -37.84 119.56 153.24
C THR A 564 -37.59 119.22 151.77
N GLU A 565 -37.76 120.20 150.87
CA GLU A 565 -37.48 120.02 149.45
C GLU A 565 -36.00 119.71 149.17
N ALA A 566 -35.07 120.40 149.82
CA ALA A 566 -33.65 120.14 149.66
C ALA A 566 -33.20 118.72 150.10
N GLY A 567 -33.89 118.10 151.08
CA GLY A 567 -33.61 116.72 151.49
C GLY A 567 -34.14 115.67 150.50
N SER A 568 -35.29 115.92 149.88
CA SER A 568 -35.81 115.06 148.81
C SER A 568 -34.89 115.07 147.58
N ILE A 569 -34.35 116.23 147.21
CA ILE A 569 -33.41 116.38 146.08
C ILE A 569 -32.14 115.54 146.28
N ALA A 570 -31.55 115.55 147.48
CA ALA A 570 -30.34 114.78 147.78
C ALA A 570 -30.53 113.26 147.62
N THR A 571 -31.69 112.74 148.06
CA THR A 571 -32.00 111.31 147.96
C THR A 571 -32.13 110.86 146.49
N VAL A 572 -32.75 111.70 145.65
CA VAL A 572 -32.87 111.45 144.20
C VAL A 572 -31.51 111.44 143.51
N LEU A 573 -30.63 112.38 143.84
CA LEU A 573 -29.27 112.45 143.27
C LEU A 573 -28.41 111.23 143.63
N GLY A 574 -28.53 110.70 144.85
CA GLY A 574 -27.83 109.48 145.27
C GLY A 574 -28.21 108.26 144.45
N SER A 575 -29.49 108.08 144.15
CA SER A 575 -29.94 107.00 143.25
C SER A 575 -29.49 107.23 141.79
N LEU A 576 -29.39 108.49 141.37
CA LEU A 576 -28.95 108.87 140.02
C LEU A 576 -27.48 108.46 139.74
N LYS A 577 -26.58 108.65 140.72
CA LYS A 577 -25.17 108.28 140.59
C LYS A 577 -24.96 106.78 140.38
N GLN A 578 -25.72 105.95 141.09
CA GLN A 578 -25.68 104.50 140.95
C GLN A 578 -26.11 104.02 139.56
N MET A 579 -27.09 104.69 138.93
CA MET A 579 -27.53 104.37 137.57
C MET A 579 -26.48 104.75 136.52
N ILE A 580 -25.75 105.85 136.71
CA ILE A 580 -24.72 106.34 135.77
C ILE A 580 -23.56 105.33 135.64
N ASP A 581 -23.04 104.82 136.77
CA ASP A 581 -21.95 103.82 136.76
C ASP A 581 -22.37 102.54 136.01
N SER A 582 -23.61 102.10 136.19
CA SER A 582 -24.12 100.92 135.51
C SER A 582 -24.25 101.11 133.99
N VAL A 583 -24.51 102.33 133.52
CA VAL A 583 -24.60 102.66 132.09
C VAL A 583 -23.21 102.73 131.43
N ASP A 584 -22.18 103.26 132.10
CA ASP A 584 -20.82 103.31 131.54
C ASP A 584 -20.24 101.90 131.31
N GLN A 585 -20.46 100.99 132.27
CA GLN A 585 -19.98 99.61 132.16
C GLN A 585 -20.67 98.87 131.00
N ALA A 586 -21.96 99.11 130.78
CA ALA A 586 -22.70 98.54 129.66
C ALA A 586 -22.24 99.10 128.30
N ALA A 587 -21.94 100.41 128.22
CA ALA A 587 -21.48 101.05 126.98
C ALA A 587 -20.14 100.48 126.48
N ARG A 588 -19.16 100.28 127.38
CA ARG A 588 -17.87 99.66 127.05
C ARG A 588 -18.03 98.22 126.56
N GLY A 589 -18.87 97.44 127.22
CA GLY A 589 -19.16 96.06 126.81
C GLY A 589 -19.85 95.96 125.45
N ALA A 590 -20.67 96.94 125.07
CA ALA A 590 -21.29 97.01 123.75
C ALA A 590 -20.28 97.36 122.65
N GLN A 591 -19.34 98.27 122.93
CA GLN A 591 -18.31 98.70 121.98
C GLN A 591 -17.38 97.56 121.54
N GLU A 592 -16.93 96.71 122.47
CA GLU A 592 -16.10 95.55 122.14
C GLU A 592 -16.83 94.55 121.25
N ARG A 593 -18.13 94.34 121.48
CA ARG A 593 -18.96 93.43 120.68
C ARG A 593 -19.15 93.93 119.25
N PHE A 594 -19.35 95.24 119.05
CA PHE A 594 -19.44 95.80 117.70
C PHE A 594 -18.15 95.64 116.90
N ARG A 595 -16.97 95.76 117.54
CA ARG A 595 -15.68 95.50 116.87
C ARG A 595 -15.51 94.04 116.47
N ALA A 596 -15.92 93.09 117.31
CA ALA A 596 -15.85 91.67 116.97
C ALA A 596 -16.77 91.32 115.78
N VAL A 597 -17.95 91.95 115.67
CA VAL A 597 -18.85 91.77 114.52
C VAL A 597 -18.23 92.30 113.23
N TYR A 598 -17.55 93.46 113.28
CA TYR A 598 -16.85 94.03 112.13
C TYR A 598 -15.78 93.08 111.55
N GLU A 599 -14.91 92.52 112.40
CA GLU A 599 -13.85 91.59 111.95
C GLU A 599 -14.43 90.29 111.34
N LEU A 600 -15.54 89.80 111.89
CA LEU A 600 -16.19 88.60 111.37
C LEU A 600 -16.85 88.87 110.00
N SER A 601 -17.47 90.03 109.80
CA SER A 601 -18.05 90.44 108.50
C SER A 601 -17.00 90.48 107.39
N VAL A 602 -15.78 90.98 107.67
CA VAL A 602 -14.68 91.01 106.69
C VAL A 602 -14.28 89.60 106.25
N THR A 603 -14.26 88.65 107.19
CA THR A 603 -13.92 87.24 106.90
C THR A 603 -14.99 86.59 106.01
N VAL A 604 -16.27 86.83 106.30
CA VAL A 604 -17.39 86.31 105.49
C VAL A 604 -17.35 86.89 104.06
N ARG A 605 -17.05 88.18 103.89
CA ARG A 605 -16.92 88.81 102.56
C ARG A 605 -15.86 88.11 101.69
N GLN A 606 -14.72 87.75 102.27
CA GLN A 606 -13.65 87.05 101.53
C GLN A 606 -14.09 85.65 101.07
N GLN A 607 -14.83 84.93 101.91
CA GLN A 607 -15.36 83.61 101.55
C GLN A 607 -16.43 83.68 100.46
N GLU A 608 -17.31 84.69 100.50
CA GLU A 608 -18.32 84.90 99.45
C GLU A 608 -17.70 85.26 98.10
N ALA A 609 -16.62 86.06 98.07
CA ALA A 609 -15.91 86.37 96.84
C ALA A 609 -15.30 85.12 96.17
N ALA A 610 -14.73 84.20 96.97
CA ALA A 610 -14.19 82.94 96.47
C ALA A 610 -15.29 82.01 95.92
N MET A 611 -16.42 81.90 96.63
CA MET A 611 -17.56 81.10 96.17
C MET A 611 -18.18 81.64 94.88
N ARG A 612 -18.25 82.97 94.72
CA ARG A 612 -18.77 83.59 93.49
C ARG A 612 -17.90 83.28 92.28
N SER A 613 -16.58 83.35 92.42
CA SER A 613 -15.65 83.00 91.33
C SER A 613 -15.79 81.55 90.86
N ALA A 614 -16.01 80.61 91.79
CA ALA A 614 -16.20 79.20 91.45
C ALA A 614 -17.54 78.93 90.74
N MET A 615 -18.59 79.70 91.06
CA MET A 615 -19.89 79.57 90.40
C MET A 615 -19.90 80.14 88.97
N ASP A 616 -19.12 81.19 88.70
CA ASP A 616 -19.00 81.77 87.35
C ASP A 616 -18.23 80.86 86.38
N GLU A 617 -17.37 79.94 86.86
CA GLU A 617 -16.68 78.93 86.03
C GLU A 617 -17.56 77.74 85.64
N GLN A 618 -18.72 77.56 86.29
CA GLN A 618 -19.66 76.45 86.01
C GLN A 618 -20.78 76.82 85.02
N TYR A 619 -20.76 78.06 84.51
CA TYR A 619 -21.55 78.53 83.37
C TYR A 619 -20.72 78.45 82.08
#